data_AF-K2HAT0-F1
#
_entry.id   AF-K2HAT0-F1
#
_cell.length_a   1.000
_cell.length_b   1.000
_cell.length_c   1.000
_cell.angle_alpha   90.00
_cell.angle_beta   90.00
_cell.angle_gamma   90.00
#
_symmetry.space_group_name_H-M   'P 1'
#
loop_
_entity.id
_entity.type
_entity.pdbx_description
1 polymer ?
#
loop_
_entity_poly.entity_id
_entity_poly.type
_entity_poly.pdbx_seq_one_letter_code
_entity_poly.pdbx_strand_id
1 'polypeptide(L)'
;MNDWLLPAHKLCLERYGSNKFQAMEQLSINSNQIAQTFQTLIPLIQSFHTKIENLRINVPKASSSTSIYHELLVISHTNEVLIEIFKIYENTLNKLSISLKNNNSWGENISSVPDIAMQQNNMISNISLFQSLSSYINDLNLLSDQMVKFNNIMKEEDSNELETAVVSVINERKKLLNTNYSQSIDEIIKNENEEVPLPILKAMYGIYFTPRSLEGVFRQCADSKALESYTKLIGVIDVQATDVVNLSGVIRKFLRGLNTPIWPRPLLQPMLSITMSNSTNEEVWVDKIRELTCQLPKTNASILKHLLALCGRITNCPESKMDSYNIAVCLGLSTFVSKNDIQTIGPQTGHIIKTFELMTKNKEVIFTDIGDCFKRRVNDVITPPIYHDIFFNKRQSIYFTRHRPNQNETKTRIFNIGKYVAKSTPLN
;
A
#
# COMPACT_ATOMS: atom_id res chain seq x y z
N MET A 1 -3.53 12.40 -18.43
CA MET A 1 -2.16 12.47 -17.87
C MET A 1 -2.07 13.64 -16.89
N ASN A 2 -3.01 13.68 -15.93
CA ASN A 2 -3.02 14.41 -14.67
C ASN A 2 -4.47 14.37 -14.17
N ASP A 3 -4.83 13.27 -13.47
CA ASP A 3 -6.16 13.11 -12.85
C ASP A 3 -6.26 13.94 -11.56
N TRP A 4 -5.78 15.19 -11.60
CA TRP A 4 -5.65 16.13 -10.48
C TRP A 4 -6.37 17.45 -10.77
N LEU A 5 -7.59 17.37 -11.33
CA LEU A 5 -8.51 18.50 -11.44
C LEU A 5 -9.26 18.81 -10.13
N LEU A 6 -8.89 18.18 -9.01
CA LEU A 6 -9.43 18.48 -7.68
C LEU A 6 -8.29 18.62 -6.69
N PRO A 7 -8.29 19.65 -5.83
CA PRO A 7 -7.29 19.80 -4.79
C PRO A 7 -7.40 18.60 -3.85
N ALA A 8 -6.44 17.67 -3.90
CA ALA A 8 -6.39 16.61 -2.93
C ALA A 8 -5.91 17.18 -1.59
N HIS A 9 -6.82 17.70 -0.77
CA HIS A 9 -6.56 18.06 0.63
C HIS A 9 -7.78 17.80 1.48
N LYS A 10 -8.06 16.52 1.67
CA LYS A 10 -8.76 16.10 2.87
C LYS A 10 -7.72 16.00 3.99
N LEU A 11 -7.93 16.64 5.13
CA LEU A 11 -7.17 16.33 6.35
C LEU A 11 -7.18 14.81 6.54
N CYS A 12 -6.18 14.23 7.23
CA CYS A 12 -6.14 12.79 7.49
C CYS A 12 -7.52 12.27 7.97
N LEU A 13 -8.19 13.08 8.81
CA LEU A 13 -9.55 12.85 9.31
C LEU A 13 -10.61 12.73 8.21
N GLU A 14 -10.58 13.59 7.20
CA GLU A 14 -11.59 13.58 6.13
C GLU A 14 -11.40 12.39 5.16
N ARG A 15 -10.16 11.89 5.03
CA ARG A 15 -9.85 10.74 4.16
C ARG A 15 -9.99 9.40 4.86
N TYR A 16 -9.66 9.34 6.15
CA TYR A 16 -9.54 8.10 6.92
C TYR A 16 -10.35 8.06 8.22
N GLY A 17 -11.12 9.10 8.52
CA GLY A 17 -11.95 9.17 9.72
C GLY A 17 -13.10 8.16 9.76
N SER A 18 -13.46 7.58 8.62
CA SER A 18 -14.33 6.41 8.54
C SER A 18 -13.50 5.14 8.29
N ASN A 19 -13.53 4.21 9.25
CA ASN A 19 -13.04 2.84 9.07
C ASN A 19 -14.24 1.88 9.01
N LYS A 20 -13.99 0.62 8.69
CA LYS A 20 -15.06 -0.37 8.50
C LYS A 20 -15.38 -1.19 9.75
N PHE A 21 -14.75 -0.92 10.91
CA PHE A 21 -14.89 -1.78 12.09
C PHE A 21 -16.33 -1.89 12.59
N GLN A 22 -17.07 -0.78 12.67
CA GLN A 22 -18.47 -0.81 13.12
C GLN A 22 -19.35 -1.61 12.16
N ALA A 23 -19.14 -1.47 10.84
CA ALA A 23 -19.87 -2.24 9.84
C ALA A 23 -19.51 -3.73 9.91
N MET A 24 -18.23 -4.07 10.12
CA MET A 24 -17.76 -5.45 10.32
C MET A 24 -18.38 -6.07 11.57
N GLU A 25 -18.45 -5.33 12.67
CA GLU A 25 -19.08 -5.79 13.91
C GLU A 25 -20.57 -6.07 13.71
N GLN A 26 -21.30 -5.18 13.04
CA GLN A 26 -22.71 -5.40 12.73
C GLN A 26 -22.92 -6.62 11.83
N LEU A 27 -22.10 -6.78 10.79
CA LEU A 27 -22.14 -7.95 9.90
C LEU A 27 -21.82 -9.24 10.67
N SER A 28 -20.86 -9.20 11.59
CA SER A 28 -20.53 -10.31 12.48
C SER A 28 -21.74 -10.71 13.34
N ILE A 29 -22.39 -9.74 14.00
CA ILE A 29 -23.57 -9.98 14.84
C ILE A 29 -24.69 -10.63 14.02
N ASN A 30 -25.00 -10.05 12.85
CA ASN A 30 -26.04 -10.57 11.97
C ASN A 30 -25.74 -12.00 11.49
N SER A 31 -24.49 -12.26 11.08
CA SER A 31 -24.06 -13.60 10.63
C SER A 31 -24.21 -14.64 11.74
N ASN A 32 -23.85 -14.28 12.97
CA ASN A 32 -24.01 -15.16 14.14
C ASN A 32 -25.48 -15.42 14.46
N GLN A 33 -26.36 -14.42 14.38
CA GLN A 33 -27.80 -14.60 14.61
C GLN A 33 -28.42 -15.58 13.60
N ILE A 34 -28.02 -15.47 12.33
CA ILE A 34 -28.50 -16.40 11.28
C ILE A 34 -27.99 -17.82 11.58
N ALA A 35 -26.70 -17.98 11.90
CA ALA A 35 -26.14 -19.29 12.26
C ALA A 35 -26.88 -19.93 13.46
N GLN A 36 -27.15 -19.16 14.51
CA GLN A 36 -27.94 -19.62 15.67
C GLN A 36 -29.37 -20.03 15.28
N THR A 37 -29.98 -19.35 14.30
CA THR A 37 -31.29 -19.75 13.78
C THR A 37 -31.21 -21.10 13.10
N PHE A 38 -30.18 -21.36 12.28
CA PHE A 38 -29.97 -22.67 11.66
C PHE A 38 -29.74 -23.80 12.68
N GLN A 39 -29.05 -23.53 13.79
CA GLN A 39 -28.88 -24.49 14.89
C GLN A 39 -30.22 -24.96 15.49
N THR A 40 -31.27 -24.15 15.39
CA THR A 40 -32.62 -24.53 15.83
C THR A 40 -33.45 -25.15 14.69
N LEU A 41 -33.32 -24.64 13.47
CA LEU A 41 -34.08 -25.11 12.31
C LEU A 41 -33.65 -26.51 11.83
N ILE A 42 -32.34 -26.78 11.79
CA ILE A 42 -31.80 -28.07 11.30
C ILE A 42 -32.36 -29.26 12.09
N PRO A 43 -32.36 -29.26 13.45
CA PRO A 43 -33.00 -30.33 14.23
C PRO A 43 -34.50 -30.51 13.96
N LEU A 44 -35.24 -29.42 13.70
CA LEU A 44 -36.67 -29.48 13.39
C LEU A 44 -36.92 -30.18 12.05
N ILE A 45 -36.14 -29.85 11.02
CA ILE A 45 -36.24 -30.48 9.69
C ILE A 45 -35.79 -31.94 9.77
N GLN A 46 -34.75 -32.25 10.54
CA GLN A 46 -34.32 -33.64 10.79
C GLN A 46 -35.43 -34.45 11.46
N SER A 47 -36.09 -33.90 12.48
CA SER A 47 -37.24 -34.55 13.13
C SER A 47 -38.39 -34.80 12.16
N PHE A 48 -38.70 -33.83 11.28
CA PHE A 48 -39.70 -33.98 10.23
C PHE A 48 -39.28 -35.07 9.21
N HIS A 49 -38.04 -35.06 8.75
CA HIS A 49 -37.49 -36.06 7.84
C HIS A 49 -37.60 -37.48 8.43
N THR A 50 -37.24 -37.68 9.70
CA THR A 50 -37.38 -38.98 10.39
C THR A 50 -38.84 -39.45 10.42
N LYS A 51 -39.81 -38.55 10.60
CA LYS A 51 -41.24 -38.91 10.55
C LYS A 51 -41.67 -39.32 9.15
N ILE A 52 -41.21 -38.64 8.10
CA ILE A 52 -41.46 -39.01 6.70
C ILE A 52 -40.84 -40.37 6.38
N GLU A 53 -39.62 -40.63 6.83
CA GLU A 53 -38.94 -41.92 6.66
C GLU A 53 -39.67 -43.08 7.32
N ASN A 54 -40.11 -42.87 8.58
CA ASN A 54 -40.92 -43.86 9.28
C ASN A 54 -42.23 -44.15 8.53
N LEU A 55 -42.87 -43.12 7.95
CA LEU A 55 -44.08 -43.31 7.15
C LEU A 55 -43.76 -44.07 5.86
N ARG A 56 -42.66 -43.74 5.18
CA ARG A 56 -42.20 -44.41 3.95
C ARG A 56 -41.97 -45.91 4.13
N ILE A 57 -41.37 -46.32 5.25
CA ILE A 57 -41.10 -47.74 5.55
C ILE A 57 -42.38 -48.53 5.80
N ASN A 58 -43.46 -47.87 6.25
CA ASN A 58 -44.75 -48.49 6.56
C ASN A 58 -45.74 -48.54 5.39
N VAL A 59 -45.42 -47.94 4.24
CA VAL A 59 -46.25 -47.98 3.02
C VAL A 59 -45.76 -49.10 2.08
N PRO A 60 -46.66 -49.83 1.37
CA PRO A 60 -46.24 -50.83 0.39
C PRO A 60 -45.26 -50.28 -0.64
N LYS A 61 -44.14 -50.98 -0.83
CA LYS A 61 -43.18 -50.63 -1.88
C LYS A 61 -43.84 -50.74 -3.25
N ALA A 62 -43.79 -49.66 -4.02
CA ALA A 62 -44.34 -49.60 -5.36
C ALA A 62 -43.37 -48.89 -6.30
N SER A 63 -43.28 -49.37 -7.53
CA SER A 63 -42.46 -48.78 -8.60
C SER A 63 -43.19 -47.72 -9.43
N SER A 64 -44.49 -47.51 -9.18
CA SER A 64 -45.26 -46.46 -9.84
C SER A 64 -44.85 -45.06 -9.35
N SER A 65 -44.64 -44.14 -10.28
CA SER A 65 -44.37 -42.72 -10.00
C SER A 65 -45.54 -42.00 -9.33
N THR A 66 -46.75 -42.56 -9.38
CA THR A 66 -47.96 -42.03 -8.72
C THR A 66 -48.22 -42.65 -7.35
N SER A 67 -47.30 -43.49 -6.85
CA SER A 67 -47.48 -44.14 -5.56
C SER A 67 -47.07 -43.22 -4.41
N ILE A 68 -47.77 -43.35 -3.28
CA ILE A 68 -47.41 -42.69 -2.01
C ILE A 68 -45.97 -43.03 -1.62
N TYR A 69 -45.52 -44.26 -1.87
CA TYR A 69 -44.13 -44.67 -1.63
C TYR A 69 -43.13 -43.82 -2.41
N HIS A 70 -43.39 -43.58 -3.71
CA HIS A 70 -42.55 -42.75 -4.56
C HIS A 70 -42.56 -41.28 -4.12
N GLU A 71 -43.73 -40.72 -3.77
CA GLU A 71 -43.82 -39.34 -3.27
C GLU A 71 -43.00 -39.13 -1.99
N LEU A 72 -43.11 -40.06 -1.03
CA LEU A 72 -42.32 -40.02 0.21
C LEU A 72 -40.83 -40.21 -0.04
N LEU A 73 -40.46 -41.04 -1.02
CA LEU A 73 -39.07 -41.22 -1.45
C LEU A 73 -38.49 -39.89 -1.95
N VAL A 74 -39.22 -39.18 -2.81
CA VAL A 74 -38.79 -37.88 -3.36
C VAL A 74 -38.66 -36.83 -2.26
N ILE A 75 -39.66 -36.71 -1.36
CA ILE A 75 -39.63 -35.77 -0.23
C ILE A 75 -38.45 -36.06 0.69
N SER A 76 -38.20 -37.33 0.98
CA SER A 76 -37.09 -37.76 1.83
C SER A 76 -35.73 -37.32 1.29
N HIS A 77 -35.42 -37.66 0.02
CA HIS A 77 -34.16 -37.27 -0.62
C HIS A 77 -34.02 -35.75 -0.71
N THR A 78 -35.12 -35.03 -1.00
CA THR A 78 -35.11 -33.57 -1.04
C THR A 78 -34.77 -32.97 0.33
N ASN A 79 -35.36 -33.51 1.41
CA ASN A 79 -35.06 -33.08 2.77
C ASN A 79 -33.60 -33.35 3.16
N GLU A 80 -33.05 -34.50 2.77
CA GLU A 80 -31.65 -34.85 3.03
C GLU A 80 -30.69 -33.83 2.42
N VAL A 81 -30.90 -33.49 1.14
CA VAL A 81 -30.12 -32.45 0.44
C VAL A 81 -30.28 -31.08 1.10
N LEU A 82 -31.50 -30.68 1.48
CA LEU A 82 -31.75 -29.40 2.17
C LEU A 82 -31.03 -29.31 3.52
N ILE A 83 -31.03 -30.40 4.29
CA ILE A 83 -30.32 -30.47 5.58
C ILE A 83 -28.81 -30.26 5.37
N GLU A 84 -28.22 -30.88 4.34
CA GLU A 84 -26.81 -30.70 4.01
C GLU A 84 -26.48 -29.25 3.65
N ILE A 85 -27.29 -28.64 2.77
CA ILE A 85 -27.16 -27.22 2.39
C ILE A 85 -27.20 -26.31 3.62
N PHE A 86 -28.17 -26.53 4.51
CA PHE A 86 -28.33 -25.72 5.71
C PHE A 86 -27.16 -25.86 6.69
N LYS A 87 -26.60 -27.06 6.87
CA LYS A 87 -25.41 -27.27 7.68
C LYS A 87 -24.19 -26.55 7.13
N ILE A 88 -23.98 -26.60 5.82
CA ILE A 88 -22.87 -25.87 5.17
C ILE A 88 -23.07 -24.37 5.40
N TYR A 89 -24.27 -23.85 5.14
CA TYR A 89 -24.55 -22.42 5.29
C TYR A 89 -24.42 -21.93 6.75
N GLU A 90 -24.91 -22.71 7.72
CA GLU A 90 -24.73 -22.46 9.16
C GLU A 90 -23.23 -22.33 9.51
N ASN A 91 -22.43 -23.32 9.14
CA ASN A 91 -20.99 -23.35 9.46
C ASN A 91 -20.25 -22.18 8.81
N THR A 92 -20.55 -21.88 7.55
CA THR A 92 -19.95 -20.79 6.78
C THR A 92 -20.26 -19.43 7.39
N LEU A 93 -21.50 -19.20 7.84
CA LEU A 93 -21.89 -17.96 8.55
C LEU A 93 -21.25 -17.86 9.94
N ASN A 94 -21.14 -18.98 10.67
CA ASN A 94 -20.47 -19.00 11.96
C ASN A 94 -18.98 -18.62 11.81
N LYS A 95 -18.26 -19.22 10.85
CA LYS A 95 -16.88 -18.86 10.51
C LYS A 95 -16.75 -17.38 10.13
N LEU A 96 -17.65 -16.86 9.28
CA LEU A 96 -17.66 -15.45 8.90
C LEU A 96 -17.77 -14.55 10.14
N SER A 97 -18.70 -14.86 11.04
CA SER A 97 -18.91 -14.08 12.27
C SER A 97 -17.67 -13.99 13.16
N ILE A 98 -16.89 -15.08 13.27
CA ILE A 98 -15.65 -15.11 14.04
C ILE A 98 -14.56 -14.32 13.32
N SER A 99 -14.42 -14.52 12.00
CA SER A 99 -13.36 -13.88 11.21
C SER A 99 -13.44 -12.35 11.21
N LEU A 100 -14.66 -11.79 11.18
CA LEU A 100 -14.92 -10.34 11.17
C LEU A 100 -14.59 -9.63 12.50
N LYS A 101 -14.33 -10.40 13.58
CA LYS A 101 -13.89 -9.88 14.88
C LYS A 101 -12.36 -9.84 15.01
N ASN A 102 -11.65 -10.77 14.37
CA ASN A 102 -10.20 -10.91 14.49
C ASN A 102 -9.48 -10.15 13.37
N ASN A 103 -9.34 -8.84 13.55
CA ASN A 103 -9.11 -7.95 12.42
C ASN A 103 -7.64 -7.62 12.11
N ASN A 104 -6.64 -8.33 12.63
CA ASN A 104 -5.23 -8.03 12.33
C ASN A 104 -4.36 -9.30 12.30
N SER A 105 -4.50 -10.09 11.23
CA SER A 105 -3.81 -11.37 11.07
C SER A 105 -2.28 -11.25 10.83
N TRP A 106 -1.77 -10.04 10.62
CA TRP A 106 -0.34 -9.78 10.37
C TRP A 106 0.41 -9.09 11.52
N GLY A 107 -0.25 -8.85 12.65
CA GLY A 107 0.40 -8.35 13.87
C GLY A 107 0.89 -6.90 13.77
N GLU A 108 0.24 -6.06 12.96
CA GLU A 108 0.61 -4.65 12.86
C GLU A 108 0.25 -3.90 14.14
N ASN A 109 1.23 -3.25 14.77
CA ASN A 109 1.00 -2.42 15.95
C ASN A 109 0.51 -1.03 15.55
N ILE A 110 -0.57 -0.59 16.20
CA ILE A 110 -1.14 0.75 16.00
C ILE A 110 -0.21 1.79 16.64
N SER A 111 0.12 2.83 15.86
CA SER A 111 0.94 3.95 16.31
C SER A 111 0.22 4.79 17.37
N SER A 112 0.98 5.43 18.25
CA SER A 112 0.46 6.44 19.17
C SER A 112 0.19 7.80 18.48
N VAL A 113 0.68 8.01 17.26
CA VAL A 113 0.41 9.22 16.47
C VAL A 113 -0.99 9.10 15.87
N PRO A 114 -1.94 10.00 16.20
CA PRO A 114 -3.34 9.85 15.80
C PRO A 114 -3.57 9.72 14.29
N ASP A 115 -2.88 10.52 13.49
CA ASP A 115 -3.01 10.48 12.03
C ASP A 115 -2.54 9.15 11.44
N ILE A 116 -1.43 8.61 11.95
CA ILE A 116 -0.92 7.31 11.53
C ILE A 116 -1.88 6.21 11.99
N ALA A 117 -2.32 6.24 13.25
CA ALA A 117 -3.25 5.27 13.80
C ALA A 117 -4.55 5.18 13.00
N MET A 118 -5.08 6.33 12.57
CA MET A 118 -6.29 6.40 11.75
C MET A 118 -6.11 5.76 10.38
N GLN A 119 -4.98 6.02 9.71
CA GLN A 119 -4.63 5.37 8.44
C GLN A 119 -4.45 3.86 8.60
N GLN A 120 -3.77 3.42 9.67
CA GLN A 120 -3.59 2.02 9.99
C GLN A 120 -4.94 1.34 10.22
N ASN A 121 -5.80 1.91 11.06
CA ASN A 121 -7.14 1.38 11.33
C ASN A 121 -7.98 1.24 10.06
N ASN A 122 -7.94 2.23 9.16
CA ASN A 122 -8.62 2.15 7.88
C ASN A 122 -8.09 0.97 7.03
N MET A 123 -6.77 0.88 6.85
CA MET A 123 -6.15 -0.19 6.06
C MET A 123 -6.33 -1.58 6.67
N ILE A 124 -6.20 -1.69 7.99
CA ILE A 124 -6.46 -2.92 8.75
C ILE A 124 -7.90 -3.38 8.49
N SER A 125 -8.88 -2.49 8.66
CA SER A 125 -10.29 -2.82 8.41
C SER A 125 -10.56 -3.22 6.95
N ASN A 126 -9.89 -2.61 5.97
CA ASN A 126 -10.04 -2.95 4.55
C ASN A 126 -9.49 -4.34 4.23
N ILE A 127 -8.26 -4.64 4.65
CA ILE A 127 -7.60 -5.92 4.39
C ILE A 127 -8.34 -7.05 5.09
N SER A 128 -8.72 -6.85 6.36
CA SER A 128 -9.41 -7.88 7.15
C SER A 128 -10.81 -8.15 6.64
N LEU A 129 -11.56 -7.13 6.22
CA LEU A 129 -12.85 -7.35 5.56
C LEU A 129 -12.68 -8.13 4.26
N PHE A 130 -11.69 -7.77 3.43
CA PHE A 130 -11.42 -8.49 2.18
C PHE A 130 -11.05 -9.96 2.43
N GLN A 131 -10.21 -10.23 3.43
CA GLN A 131 -9.84 -11.59 3.85
C GLN A 131 -11.08 -12.38 4.31
N SER A 132 -11.90 -11.83 5.21
CA SER A 132 -13.11 -12.48 5.73
C SER A 132 -14.12 -12.81 4.62
N LEU A 133 -14.40 -11.84 3.73
CA LEU A 133 -15.36 -12.05 2.64
C LEU A 133 -14.85 -13.03 1.59
N SER A 134 -13.56 -13.01 1.27
CA SER A 134 -12.96 -13.99 0.34
C SER A 134 -13.05 -15.41 0.91
N SER A 135 -12.74 -15.59 2.19
CA SER A 135 -12.91 -16.88 2.87
C SER A 135 -14.37 -17.34 2.86
N TYR A 136 -15.31 -16.42 3.10
CA TYR A 136 -16.74 -16.73 3.08
C TYR A 136 -17.22 -17.18 1.69
N ILE A 137 -16.79 -16.51 0.63
CA ILE A 137 -17.07 -16.91 -0.77
C ILE A 137 -16.52 -18.31 -1.05
N ASN A 138 -15.29 -18.61 -0.60
CA ASN A 138 -14.68 -19.92 -0.79
C ASN A 138 -15.42 -21.03 -0.03
N ASP A 139 -15.80 -20.79 1.22
CA ASP A 139 -16.59 -21.74 2.02
C ASP A 139 -18.00 -21.95 1.40
N LEU A 140 -18.57 -20.91 0.80
CA LEU A 140 -19.85 -20.97 0.08
C LEU A 140 -19.77 -21.82 -1.20
N ASN A 141 -18.60 -21.93 -1.82
CA ASN A 141 -18.41 -22.69 -3.06
C ASN A 141 -18.70 -24.19 -2.90
N LEU A 142 -18.71 -24.70 -1.66
CA LEU A 142 -19.16 -26.06 -1.31
C LEU A 142 -20.64 -26.33 -1.69
N LEU A 143 -21.46 -25.28 -1.88
CA LEU A 143 -22.86 -25.38 -2.29
C LEU A 143 -23.05 -25.39 -3.82
N SER A 144 -21.99 -25.20 -4.59
CA SER A 144 -22.07 -24.98 -6.05
C SER A 144 -22.78 -26.12 -6.78
N ASP A 145 -22.52 -27.38 -6.44
CA ASP A 145 -23.15 -28.51 -7.13
C ASP A 145 -24.61 -28.76 -6.73
N GLN A 146 -25.06 -28.19 -5.61
CA GLN A 146 -26.40 -28.45 -5.05
C GLN A 146 -27.48 -27.48 -5.56
N MET A 147 -27.09 -26.29 -6.06
CA MET A 147 -28.03 -25.24 -6.47
C MET A 147 -27.63 -24.63 -7.82
N VAL A 148 -28.36 -24.94 -8.90
CA VAL A 148 -28.01 -24.55 -10.29
C VAL A 148 -27.76 -23.03 -10.45
N LYS A 149 -28.65 -22.18 -9.93
CA LYS A 149 -28.47 -20.71 -10.03
C LYS A 149 -27.25 -20.23 -9.25
N PHE A 150 -26.99 -20.82 -8.09
CA PHE A 150 -25.84 -20.52 -7.25
C PHE A 150 -24.54 -20.95 -7.94
N ASN A 151 -24.52 -22.16 -8.52
CA ASN A 151 -23.40 -22.68 -9.31
C ASN A 151 -23.01 -21.72 -10.43
N ASN A 152 -23.99 -21.19 -11.16
CA ASN A 152 -23.75 -20.28 -12.27
C ASN A 152 -23.09 -18.97 -11.81
N ILE A 153 -23.41 -18.48 -10.61
CA ILE A 153 -22.76 -17.30 -10.01
C ILE A 153 -21.34 -17.65 -9.58
N MET A 154 -21.17 -18.74 -8.82
CA MET A 154 -19.87 -19.14 -8.28
C MET A 154 -18.85 -19.54 -9.36
N LYS A 155 -19.30 -20.09 -10.49
CA LYS A 155 -18.45 -20.37 -11.66
C LYS A 155 -17.84 -19.14 -12.31
N GLU A 156 -18.41 -17.96 -12.08
CA GLU A 156 -17.85 -16.70 -12.58
C GLU A 156 -16.76 -16.13 -11.66
N GLU A 157 -16.59 -16.70 -10.46
CA GLU A 157 -15.54 -16.34 -9.50
C GLU A 157 -14.43 -17.41 -9.47
N ASP A 158 -13.19 -16.96 -9.29
CA ASP A 158 -12.04 -17.85 -9.11
C ASP A 158 -11.58 -17.81 -7.64
N SER A 159 -11.97 -18.84 -6.89
CA SER A 159 -11.63 -19.01 -5.48
C SER A 159 -10.12 -19.03 -5.21
N ASN A 160 -9.32 -19.58 -6.13
CA ASN A 160 -7.86 -19.67 -5.99
C ASN A 160 -7.21 -18.30 -6.22
N GLU A 161 -7.70 -17.53 -7.20
CA GLU A 161 -7.23 -16.17 -7.44
C GLU A 161 -7.58 -15.24 -6.26
N LEU A 162 -8.78 -15.37 -5.69
CA LEU A 162 -9.18 -14.62 -4.48
C LEU A 162 -8.26 -14.91 -3.29
N GLU A 163 -7.94 -16.18 -3.03
CA GLU A 163 -7.02 -16.54 -1.96
C GLU A 163 -5.60 -16.01 -2.22
N THR A 164 -5.13 -16.13 -3.45
CA THR A 164 -3.83 -15.56 -3.89
C THR A 164 -3.80 -14.05 -3.66
N ALA A 165 -4.90 -13.36 -3.92
CA ALA A 165 -5.04 -11.92 -3.71
C ALA A 165 -4.93 -11.54 -2.25
N VAL A 166 -5.65 -12.24 -1.37
CA VAL A 166 -5.60 -12.03 0.09
C VAL A 166 -4.17 -12.19 0.61
N VAL A 167 -3.52 -13.29 0.25
CA VAL A 167 -2.13 -13.57 0.67
C VAL A 167 -1.19 -12.47 0.17
N SER A 168 -1.34 -12.03 -1.08
CA SER A 168 -0.50 -11.00 -1.68
C SER A 168 -0.65 -9.64 -1.00
N VAL A 169 -1.88 -9.23 -0.65
CA VAL A 169 -2.16 -7.97 0.06
C VAL A 169 -1.51 -7.96 1.44
N ILE A 170 -1.64 -9.07 2.18
CA ILE A 170 -1.08 -9.23 3.52
C ILE A 170 0.44 -9.25 3.45
N ASN A 171 1.02 -9.98 2.49
CA ASN A 171 2.47 -10.05 2.32
C ASN A 171 3.06 -8.70 1.91
N GLU A 172 2.40 -7.95 1.03
CA GLU A 172 2.80 -6.57 0.69
C GLU A 172 2.77 -5.68 1.93
N ARG A 173 1.72 -5.79 2.78
CA ARG A 173 1.63 -5.02 4.03
C ARG A 173 2.78 -5.35 4.97
N LYS A 174 3.04 -6.65 5.20
CA LYS A 174 4.14 -7.13 6.05
C LYS A 174 5.50 -6.65 5.54
N LYS A 175 5.73 -6.74 4.23
CA LYS A 175 6.98 -6.27 3.59
C LYS A 175 7.22 -4.80 3.87
N LEU A 176 6.21 -3.94 3.66
CA LEU A 176 6.33 -2.50 3.89
C LEU A 176 6.52 -2.14 5.37
N LEU A 177 5.91 -2.89 6.30
CA LEU A 177 6.07 -2.70 7.76
C LEU A 177 7.46 -3.12 8.26
N ASN A 178 8.05 -4.17 7.67
CA ASN A 178 9.32 -4.74 8.11
C ASN A 178 10.55 -4.08 7.47
N THR A 179 10.35 -3.13 6.55
CA THR A 179 11.47 -2.46 5.89
C THR A 179 12.14 -1.48 6.85
N ASN A 180 13.42 -1.71 7.16
CA ASN A 180 14.21 -0.83 8.03
C ASN A 180 14.99 0.19 7.21
N TYR A 181 14.56 1.45 7.26
CA TYR A 181 15.15 2.56 6.48
C TYR A 181 16.49 3.07 7.05
N SER A 182 17.00 2.45 8.10
CA SER A 182 18.31 2.75 8.71
C SER A 182 19.45 1.89 8.14
N GLN A 183 19.12 0.96 7.24
CA GLN A 183 20.07 0.06 6.58
C GLN A 183 20.86 0.76 5.47
N SER A 184 21.85 0.06 4.89
CA SER A 184 22.57 0.59 3.74
C SER A 184 21.65 0.75 2.53
N ILE A 185 21.92 1.72 1.66
CA ILE A 185 21.03 2.02 0.51
C ILE A 185 20.89 0.80 -0.41
N ASP A 186 21.97 0.04 -0.59
CA ASP A 186 22.00 -1.15 -1.45
C ASP A 186 21.11 -2.27 -0.92
N GLU A 187 21.00 -2.44 0.39
CA GLU A 187 20.08 -3.42 1.00
C GLU A 187 18.62 -3.03 0.80
N ILE A 188 18.30 -1.73 0.93
CA ILE A 188 16.93 -1.23 0.75
C ILE A 188 16.52 -1.38 -0.71
N ILE A 189 17.39 -1.03 -1.65
CA ILE A 189 17.10 -1.07 -3.09
C ILE A 189 17.00 -2.49 -3.64
N LYS A 190 17.84 -3.43 -3.20
CA LYS A 190 17.74 -4.84 -3.62
C LYS A 190 16.36 -5.43 -3.36
N ASN A 191 15.67 -4.96 -2.32
CA ASN A 191 14.32 -5.41 -1.98
C ASN A 191 13.22 -4.75 -2.83
N GLU A 192 13.51 -3.62 -3.47
CA GLU A 192 12.53 -2.76 -4.14
C GLU A 192 12.72 -2.67 -5.66
N ASN A 193 13.89 -3.06 -6.21
CA ASN A 193 14.24 -2.93 -7.63
C ASN A 193 14.07 -1.49 -8.18
N GLU A 194 14.29 -0.49 -7.33
CA GLU A 194 14.15 0.94 -7.66
C GLU A 194 15.50 1.65 -7.49
N GLU A 195 15.75 2.72 -8.24
CA GLU A 195 17.01 3.48 -8.12
C GLU A 195 17.04 4.41 -6.89
N VAL A 196 15.86 4.73 -6.36
CA VAL A 196 15.65 5.49 -5.13
C VAL A 196 14.78 4.63 -4.22
N PRO A 197 15.13 4.46 -2.94
CA PRO A 197 14.29 3.77 -1.98
C PRO A 197 12.85 4.30 -2.04
N LEU A 198 11.91 3.43 -2.38
CA LEU A 198 10.52 3.75 -2.64
C LEU A 198 9.90 4.59 -1.54
N PRO A 199 10.05 4.29 -0.23
CA PRO A 199 9.46 5.14 0.81
C PRO A 199 10.00 6.58 0.82
N ILE A 200 11.27 6.77 0.45
CA ILE A 200 11.87 8.10 0.30
C ILE A 200 11.37 8.75 -0.98
N LEU A 201 11.25 8.00 -2.07
CA LEU A 201 10.63 8.45 -3.31
C LEU A 201 9.17 8.89 -3.06
N LYS A 202 8.40 8.13 -2.28
CA LYS A 202 7.04 8.46 -1.84
C LYS A 202 7.03 9.78 -1.07
N ALA A 203 7.92 9.97 -0.09
CA ALA A 203 8.03 11.22 0.65
C ALA A 203 8.36 12.40 -0.27
N MET A 204 9.30 12.22 -1.21
CA MET A 204 9.66 13.23 -2.20
C MET A 204 8.49 13.57 -3.13
N TYR A 205 7.75 12.57 -3.64
CA TYR A 205 6.54 12.77 -4.45
C TYR A 205 5.44 13.47 -3.65
N GLY A 206 5.26 13.09 -2.39
CA GLY A 206 4.31 13.70 -1.46
C GLY A 206 4.57 15.19 -1.29
N ILE A 207 5.83 15.61 -1.16
CA ILE A 207 6.18 17.03 -1.16
C ILE A 207 6.03 17.62 -2.57
N TYR A 208 6.63 17.02 -3.61
CA TYR A 208 6.72 17.58 -4.96
C TYR A 208 5.36 17.94 -5.57
N PHE A 209 4.37 17.08 -5.37
CA PHE A 209 3.02 17.27 -5.91
C PHE A 209 2.03 17.83 -4.89
N THR A 210 2.47 18.23 -3.69
CA THR A 210 1.55 18.77 -2.69
C THR A 210 0.95 20.11 -3.12
N PRO A 211 -0.38 20.28 -3.01
CA PRO A 211 -1.00 21.59 -3.04
C PRO A 211 -0.90 22.37 -1.71
N ARG A 212 -0.34 21.79 -0.63
CA ARG A 212 -0.20 22.51 0.65
C ARG A 212 0.89 23.56 0.55
N SER A 213 0.81 24.56 1.42
CA SER A 213 1.90 25.51 1.59
C SER A 213 3.22 24.78 1.86
N LEU A 214 4.26 25.24 1.16
CA LEU A 214 5.65 24.80 1.35
C LEU A 214 6.42 25.74 2.26
N GLU A 215 5.74 26.66 2.94
CA GLU A 215 6.37 27.68 3.77
C GLU A 215 7.35 27.05 4.76
N GLY A 216 8.64 27.41 4.64
CA GLY A 216 9.69 26.91 5.52
C GLY A 216 9.94 25.39 5.43
N VAL A 217 9.54 24.72 4.34
CA VAL A 217 9.87 23.30 4.11
C VAL A 217 11.37 23.06 4.28
N PHE A 218 11.75 21.94 4.90
CA PHE A 218 13.13 21.63 5.33
C PHE A 218 13.77 22.56 6.37
N ARG A 219 13.21 23.73 6.66
CA ARG A 219 13.62 24.58 7.79
C ARG A 219 12.85 24.25 9.07
N GLN A 220 11.55 23.97 8.95
CA GLN A 220 10.71 23.62 10.09
C GLN A 220 11.06 22.23 10.66
N CYS A 221 10.93 22.09 11.98
CA CYS A 221 11.22 20.85 12.71
C CYS A 221 9.92 20.14 13.08
N ALA A 222 9.83 18.85 12.74
CA ALA A 222 8.78 17.98 13.20
C ALA A 222 8.97 17.64 14.69
N ASP A 223 7.89 17.23 15.36
CA ASP A 223 7.98 16.62 16.69
C ASP A 223 8.82 15.33 16.63
N SER A 224 9.77 15.19 17.54
CA SER A 224 10.74 14.09 17.51
C SER A 224 10.10 12.70 17.68
N LYS A 225 9.04 12.59 18.50
CA LYS A 225 8.35 11.31 18.74
C LYS A 225 7.48 10.94 17.54
N ALA A 226 6.75 11.92 16.98
CA ALA A 226 5.96 11.72 15.77
C ALA A 226 6.86 11.33 14.58
N LEU A 227 7.99 12.02 14.42
CA LEU A 227 8.95 11.77 13.35
C LEU A 227 9.52 10.35 13.37
N GLU A 228 9.75 9.76 14.54
CA GLU A 228 10.13 8.35 14.67
C GLU A 228 9.08 7.43 14.04
N SER A 229 7.81 7.66 14.36
CA SER A 229 6.69 6.87 13.82
C SER A 229 6.55 7.07 12.31
N TYR A 230 6.63 8.32 11.81
CA TYR A 230 6.60 8.60 10.37
C TYR A 230 7.76 7.97 9.63
N THR A 231 8.97 8.01 10.19
CA THR A 231 10.15 7.40 9.57
C THR A 231 9.98 5.89 9.47
N LYS A 232 9.48 5.24 10.53
CA LYS A 232 9.26 3.79 10.53
C LYS A 232 8.11 3.35 9.61
N LEU A 233 7.09 4.18 9.42
CA LEU A 233 5.84 3.80 8.74
C LEU A 233 5.65 4.49 7.38
N ILE A 234 6.64 5.24 6.87
CA ILE A 234 6.55 5.97 5.60
C ILE A 234 6.15 5.09 4.40
N GLY A 235 6.55 3.82 4.41
CA GLY A 235 6.18 2.85 3.37
C GLY A 235 4.69 2.54 3.34
N VAL A 236 4.03 2.56 4.49
CA VAL A 236 2.63 2.11 4.68
C VAL A 236 1.60 3.22 4.82
N ILE A 237 2.04 4.45 5.09
CA ILE A 237 1.17 5.63 5.20
C ILE A 237 0.92 6.26 3.82
N ASP A 238 -0.17 7.02 3.77
CA ASP A 238 -0.49 7.93 2.70
C ASP A 238 0.22 9.26 2.89
N VAL A 239 1.23 9.49 2.06
CA VAL A 239 2.02 10.72 2.05
C VAL A 239 1.20 11.94 1.63
N GLN A 240 0.04 11.78 0.98
CA GLN A 240 -0.83 12.90 0.61
C GLN A 240 -1.62 13.44 1.80
N ALA A 241 -1.97 12.57 2.75
CA ALA A 241 -2.60 12.98 4.00
C ALA A 241 -1.58 13.55 5.02
N THR A 242 -0.29 13.23 4.84
CA THR A 242 0.79 13.62 5.74
C THR A 242 1.25 15.06 5.49
N ASP A 243 1.54 15.82 6.54
CA ASP A 243 2.05 17.19 6.43
C ASP A 243 3.48 17.27 5.91
N VAL A 244 3.79 18.40 5.27
CA VAL A 244 5.09 18.65 4.63
C VAL A 244 6.23 18.69 5.65
N VAL A 245 5.97 19.08 6.90
CA VAL A 245 6.99 19.14 7.96
C VAL A 245 7.45 17.74 8.34
N ASN A 246 6.52 16.82 8.54
CA ASN A 246 6.83 15.41 8.81
C ASN A 246 7.49 14.74 7.60
N LEU A 247 7.00 14.94 6.37
CA LEU A 247 7.64 14.37 5.17
C LEU A 247 9.07 14.89 4.97
N SER A 248 9.30 16.20 5.13
CA SER A 248 10.64 16.78 5.02
C SER A 248 11.56 16.30 6.14
N GLY A 249 11.02 16.11 7.35
CA GLY A 249 11.70 15.48 8.48
C GLY A 249 12.16 14.05 8.17
N VAL A 250 11.30 13.23 7.56
CA VAL A 250 11.63 11.85 7.15
C VAL A 250 12.78 11.85 6.17
N ILE A 251 12.74 12.71 5.13
CA ILE A 251 13.83 12.83 4.15
C ILE A 251 15.14 13.24 4.84
N ARG A 252 15.14 14.31 5.66
CA ARG A 252 16.35 14.73 6.39
C ARG A 252 16.91 13.62 7.28
N LYS A 253 16.03 12.91 7.99
CA LYS A 253 16.43 11.83 8.91
C LYS A 253 17.01 10.64 8.14
N PHE A 254 16.43 10.29 6.99
CA PHE A 254 16.99 9.30 6.09
C PHE A 254 18.40 9.70 5.65
N LEU A 255 18.58 10.89 5.06
CA LEU A 255 19.88 11.39 4.59
C LEU A 255 20.98 11.31 5.67
N ARG A 256 20.67 11.79 6.88
CA ARG A 256 21.59 11.79 8.03
C ARG A 256 21.80 10.39 8.64
N GLY A 257 20.83 9.50 8.49
CA GLY A 257 20.80 8.17 9.09
C GLY A 257 21.62 7.13 8.33
N LEU A 258 21.95 7.40 7.07
CA LEU A 258 22.72 6.50 6.22
C LEU A 258 24.11 6.20 6.82
N ASN A 259 24.52 4.93 6.73
CA ASN A 259 25.88 4.51 7.13
C ASN A 259 26.96 5.16 6.24
N THR A 260 26.64 5.36 4.96
CA THR A 260 27.46 6.08 3.98
C THR A 260 26.64 7.26 3.43
N PRO A 261 27.16 8.50 3.45
CA PRO A 261 26.44 9.65 2.89
C PRO A 261 26.15 9.47 1.40
N ILE A 262 25.17 10.21 0.87
CA ILE A 262 24.87 10.20 -0.56
C ILE A 262 26.10 10.60 -1.37
N TRP A 263 26.83 11.63 -0.95
CA TRP A 263 28.11 11.95 -1.55
C TRP A 263 29.22 11.07 -0.96
N PRO A 264 29.89 10.21 -1.75
CA PRO A 264 30.93 9.33 -1.24
C PRO A 264 32.05 10.10 -0.55
N ARG A 265 32.46 9.63 0.63
CA ARG A 265 33.52 10.25 1.45
C ARG A 265 34.81 10.57 0.66
N PRO A 266 35.31 9.71 -0.25
CA PRO A 266 36.51 10.00 -1.04
C PRO A 266 36.36 11.19 -2.00
N LEU A 267 35.13 11.49 -2.45
CA LEU A 267 34.84 12.57 -3.39
C LEU A 267 34.56 13.91 -2.70
N LEU A 268 34.48 13.94 -1.36
CA LEU A 268 34.12 15.12 -0.59
C LEU A 268 35.19 16.23 -0.69
N GLN A 269 36.46 15.91 -0.42
CA GLN A 269 37.54 16.91 -0.48
C GLN A 269 37.80 17.46 -1.89
N PRO A 270 37.79 16.63 -2.96
CA PRO A 270 37.81 17.13 -4.34
C PRO A 270 36.69 18.13 -4.64
N MET A 271 35.45 17.82 -4.24
CA MET A 271 34.29 18.69 -4.42
C MET A 271 34.46 20.03 -3.70
N LEU A 272 34.92 20.02 -2.45
CA LEU A 272 35.13 21.25 -1.67
C LEU A 272 36.26 22.11 -2.25
N SER A 273 37.32 21.48 -2.75
CA SER A 273 38.43 22.17 -3.43
C SER A 273 37.94 22.88 -4.70
N ILE A 274 37.09 22.22 -5.50
CA ILE A 274 36.47 22.83 -6.69
C ILE A 274 35.63 24.05 -6.30
N THR A 275 34.79 23.93 -5.26
CA THR A 275 33.97 25.05 -4.79
C THR A 275 34.82 26.20 -4.25
N MET A 276 35.87 25.91 -3.50
CA MET A 276 36.77 26.95 -2.98
C MET A 276 37.45 27.74 -4.10
N SER A 277 37.92 27.05 -5.16
CA SER A 277 38.66 27.71 -6.24
C SER A 277 37.79 28.30 -7.35
N ASN A 278 36.57 27.81 -7.58
CA ASN A 278 35.79 28.15 -8.79
C ASN A 278 34.38 28.69 -8.49
N SER A 279 33.95 28.84 -7.24
CA SER A 279 32.58 29.29 -6.92
C SER A 279 32.21 30.70 -7.42
N THR A 280 33.19 31.50 -7.85
CA THR A 280 32.98 32.80 -8.50
C THR A 280 32.83 32.73 -10.02
N ASN A 281 33.23 31.61 -10.64
CA ASN A 281 33.04 31.32 -12.06
C ASN A 281 32.16 30.07 -12.18
N GLU A 282 30.84 30.30 -12.20
CA GLU A 282 29.84 29.21 -12.14
C GLU A 282 29.98 28.23 -13.31
N GLU A 283 30.31 28.67 -14.52
CA GLU A 283 30.49 27.78 -15.69
C GLU A 283 31.60 26.76 -15.46
N VAL A 284 32.79 27.23 -15.06
CA VAL A 284 33.94 26.37 -14.75
C VAL A 284 33.66 25.47 -13.55
N TRP A 285 32.92 25.98 -12.56
CA TRP A 285 32.50 25.18 -11.40
C TRP A 285 31.56 24.05 -11.81
N VAL A 286 30.55 24.33 -12.65
CA VAL A 286 29.57 23.34 -13.13
C VAL A 286 30.26 22.23 -13.92
N ASP A 287 31.17 22.58 -14.83
CA ASP A 287 31.89 21.58 -15.63
C ASP A 287 32.68 20.60 -14.76
N LYS A 288 33.42 21.11 -13.76
CA LYS A 288 34.20 20.28 -12.82
C LYS A 288 33.32 19.45 -11.90
N ILE A 289 32.20 20.00 -11.44
CA ILE A 289 31.25 19.26 -10.59
C ILE A 289 30.56 18.15 -11.39
N ARG A 290 30.20 18.40 -12.65
CA ARG A 290 29.61 17.38 -13.53
C ARG A 290 30.55 16.19 -13.69
N GLU A 291 31.84 16.43 -13.90
CA GLU A 291 32.86 15.38 -13.95
C GLU A 291 32.90 14.53 -12.66
N LEU A 292 32.82 15.17 -11.49
CA LEU A 292 32.71 14.44 -10.22
C LEU A 292 31.41 13.65 -10.09
N THR A 293 30.28 14.19 -10.55
CA THR A 293 28.99 13.48 -10.47
C THR A 293 28.97 12.19 -11.31
N CYS A 294 29.76 12.12 -12.38
CA CYS A 294 29.92 10.90 -13.18
C CYS A 294 30.60 9.74 -12.41
N GLN A 295 31.29 10.04 -11.31
CA GLN A 295 31.96 9.04 -10.46
C GLN A 295 31.05 8.51 -9.34
N LEU A 296 29.85 9.07 -9.18
CA LEU A 296 28.90 8.62 -8.16
C LEU A 296 28.34 7.23 -8.51
N PRO A 297 28.16 6.34 -7.52
CA PRO A 297 27.35 5.15 -7.72
C PRO A 297 25.96 5.52 -8.27
N LYS A 298 25.43 4.70 -9.17
CA LYS A 298 24.16 4.96 -9.87
C LYS A 298 23.02 5.35 -8.92
N THR A 299 22.88 4.61 -7.82
CA THR A 299 21.93 4.85 -6.74
C THR A 299 22.11 6.23 -6.11
N ASN A 300 23.34 6.55 -5.69
CA ASN A 300 23.66 7.83 -5.04
C ASN A 300 23.38 9.01 -5.97
N ALA A 301 23.77 8.89 -7.24
CA ALA A 301 23.46 9.88 -8.27
C ALA A 301 21.94 10.04 -8.44
N SER A 302 21.18 8.95 -8.48
CA SER A 302 19.72 8.99 -8.64
C SER A 302 19.04 9.69 -7.45
N ILE A 303 19.43 9.37 -6.21
CA ILE A 303 18.87 10.04 -5.02
C ILE A 303 19.23 11.53 -5.00
N LEU A 304 20.49 11.88 -5.28
CA LEU A 304 20.94 13.28 -5.35
C LEU A 304 20.16 14.06 -6.40
N LYS A 305 19.98 13.49 -7.59
CA LYS A 305 19.23 14.08 -8.70
C LYS A 305 17.76 14.34 -8.33
N HIS A 306 17.08 13.35 -7.73
CA HIS A 306 15.70 13.53 -7.26
C HIS A 306 15.59 14.59 -6.16
N LEU A 307 16.56 14.63 -5.23
CA LEU A 307 16.62 15.64 -4.19
C LEU A 307 16.78 17.05 -4.79
N LEU A 308 17.70 17.24 -5.74
CA LEU A 308 17.92 18.53 -6.40
C LEU A 308 16.70 18.96 -7.24
N ALA A 309 16.02 18.02 -7.90
CA ALA A 309 14.80 18.30 -8.65
C ALA A 309 13.67 18.77 -7.73
N LEU A 310 13.52 18.13 -6.55
CA LEU A 310 12.59 18.56 -5.51
C LEU A 310 12.96 19.95 -4.96
N CYS A 311 14.24 20.18 -4.66
CA CYS A 311 14.72 21.47 -4.21
C CYS A 311 14.41 22.57 -5.23
N GLY A 312 14.64 22.31 -6.52
CA GLY A 312 14.31 23.22 -7.60
C GLY A 312 12.83 23.59 -7.66
N ARG A 313 11.92 22.61 -7.51
CA ARG A 313 10.49 22.88 -7.42
C ARG A 313 10.14 23.77 -6.23
N ILE A 314 10.78 23.54 -5.08
CA ILE A 314 10.55 24.32 -3.86
C ILE A 314 11.04 25.76 -4.05
N THR A 315 12.26 25.95 -4.55
CA THR A 315 12.83 27.30 -4.75
C THR A 315 12.10 28.12 -5.81
N ASN A 316 11.45 27.45 -6.76
CA ASN A 316 10.61 28.09 -7.76
C ASN A 316 9.20 28.43 -7.25
N CYS A 317 8.84 28.00 -6.03
CA CYS A 317 7.58 28.32 -5.39
C CYS A 317 7.78 29.49 -4.41
N PRO A 318 7.31 30.72 -4.73
CA PRO A 318 7.56 31.90 -3.89
C PRO A 318 6.99 31.78 -2.47
N GLU A 319 5.85 31.11 -2.33
CA GLU A 319 5.19 30.85 -1.04
C GLU A 319 6.03 29.99 -0.10
N SER A 320 7.01 29.24 -0.62
CA SER A 320 7.88 28.42 0.22
C SER A 320 8.77 29.25 1.15
N LYS A 321 9.10 30.50 0.79
CA LYS A 321 10.10 31.34 1.46
C LYS A 321 11.49 30.68 1.56
N MET A 322 11.76 29.68 0.73
CA MET A 322 13.01 28.92 0.70
C MET A 322 13.75 29.19 -0.61
N ASP A 323 14.83 29.97 -0.55
CA ASP A 323 15.77 30.12 -1.66
C ASP A 323 16.82 28.99 -1.67
N SER A 324 17.67 28.95 -2.70
CA SER A 324 18.71 27.93 -2.84
C SER A 324 19.70 27.92 -1.66
N TYR A 325 19.95 29.07 -1.02
CA TYR A 325 20.84 29.17 0.12
C TYR A 325 20.20 28.59 1.38
N ASN A 326 18.95 28.96 1.69
CA ASN A 326 18.18 28.46 2.82
C ASN A 326 18.01 26.93 2.75
N ILE A 327 17.74 26.40 1.54
CA ILE A 327 17.70 24.95 1.32
C ILE A 327 19.07 24.31 1.56
N ALA A 328 20.15 24.91 1.05
CA ALA A 328 21.51 24.41 1.25
C ALA A 328 21.93 24.37 2.72
N VAL A 329 21.56 25.38 3.52
CA VAL A 329 21.76 25.38 4.98
C VAL A 329 21.08 24.18 5.63
N CYS A 330 19.87 23.83 5.17
CA CYS A 330 19.07 22.76 5.75
C CYS A 330 19.51 21.34 5.32
N LEU A 331 20.01 21.18 4.10
CA LEU A 331 20.25 19.87 3.48
C LEU A 331 21.71 19.56 3.16
N GLY A 332 22.57 20.57 2.98
CA GLY A 332 23.95 20.38 2.49
C GLY A 332 24.77 19.41 3.34
N LEU A 333 24.79 19.62 4.66
CA LEU A 333 25.49 18.73 5.59
C LEU A 333 24.94 17.30 5.56
N SER A 334 23.61 17.14 5.63
CA SER A 334 22.98 15.81 5.66
C SER A 334 23.16 15.04 4.34
N THR A 335 23.38 15.74 3.23
CA THR A 335 23.57 15.11 1.91
C THR A 335 25.03 14.72 1.69
N PHE A 336 25.97 15.58 2.10
CA PHE A 336 27.38 15.42 1.72
C PHE A 336 28.28 14.83 2.80
N VAL A 337 27.87 14.88 4.06
CA VAL A 337 28.75 14.56 5.20
C VAL A 337 28.19 13.40 6.01
N SER A 338 29.07 12.46 6.35
CA SER A 338 28.71 11.39 7.29
C SER A 338 28.42 11.96 8.67
N LYS A 339 27.45 11.40 9.39
CA LYS A 339 27.11 11.81 10.77
C LYS A 339 28.32 11.84 11.71
N ASN A 340 29.30 10.97 11.48
CA ASN A 340 30.52 10.86 12.30
C ASN A 340 31.55 11.95 11.98
N ASP A 341 31.45 12.62 10.82
CA ASP A 341 32.42 13.61 10.32
C ASP A 341 31.92 15.05 10.48
N ILE A 342 30.74 15.28 11.06
CA ILE A 342 30.14 16.62 11.18
C ILE A 342 31.03 17.56 12.01
N GLN A 343 31.61 17.06 13.10
CA GLN A 343 32.45 17.88 13.98
C GLN A 343 33.77 18.28 13.31
N THR A 344 34.40 17.35 12.58
CA THR A 344 35.67 17.57 11.89
C THR A 344 35.53 18.51 10.70
N ILE A 345 34.36 18.53 10.03
CA ILE A 345 34.14 19.39 8.86
C ILE A 345 33.63 20.80 9.19
N GLY A 346 33.43 21.11 10.47
CA GLY A 346 32.93 22.41 10.95
C GLY A 346 33.52 23.63 10.22
N PRO A 347 34.86 23.75 10.08
CA PRO A 347 35.49 24.87 9.37
C PRO A 347 35.14 24.98 7.88
N GLN A 348 34.77 23.87 7.22
CA GLN A 348 34.44 23.80 5.80
C GLN A 348 32.92 23.87 5.52
N THR A 349 32.10 24.07 6.56
CA THR A 349 30.63 24.11 6.45
C THR A 349 30.14 25.16 5.45
N GLY A 350 30.80 26.33 5.38
CA GLY A 350 30.47 27.37 4.40
C GLY A 350 30.62 26.89 2.95
N HIS A 351 31.66 26.12 2.65
CA HIS A 351 31.87 25.54 1.32
C HIS A 351 30.88 24.42 1.01
N ILE A 352 30.47 23.63 2.01
CA ILE A 352 29.41 22.62 1.86
C ILE A 352 28.08 23.28 1.48
N ILE A 353 27.69 24.32 2.22
CA ILE A 353 26.48 25.10 1.93
C ILE A 353 26.59 25.71 0.53
N LYS A 354 27.72 26.36 0.21
CA LYS A 354 27.90 26.97 -1.11
C LYS A 354 27.83 25.95 -2.25
N THR A 355 28.38 24.76 -2.05
CA THR A 355 28.32 23.67 -3.03
C THR A 355 26.87 23.25 -3.30
N PHE A 356 26.10 22.99 -2.23
CA PHE A 356 24.70 22.56 -2.39
C PHE A 356 23.82 23.68 -3.01
N GLU A 357 24.08 24.93 -2.63
CA GLU A 357 23.40 26.11 -3.22
C GLU A 357 23.63 26.16 -4.74
N LEU A 358 24.88 26.08 -5.18
CA LEU A 358 25.24 26.10 -6.60
C LEU A 358 24.72 24.86 -7.35
N MET A 359 24.72 23.68 -6.73
CA MET A 359 24.10 22.48 -7.31
C MET A 359 22.60 22.67 -7.51
N THR A 360 21.91 23.31 -6.57
CA THR A 360 20.46 23.56 -6.67
C THR A 360 20.14 24.58 -7.79
N LYS A 361 20.96 25.62 -7.93
CA LYS A 361 20.83 26.63 -9.01
C LYS A 361 21.08 26.02 -10.38
N ASN A 362 22.17 25.27 -10.52
CA ASN A 362 22.65 24.73 -11.80
C ASN A 362 22.23 23.27 -12.07
N LYS A 363 21.22 22.78 -11.35
CA LYS A 363 20.76 21.37 -11.36
C LYS A 363 20.49 20.79 -12.76
N GLU A 364 19.97 21.60 -13.68
CA GLU A 364 19.61 21.19 -15.05
C GLU A 364 20.84 21.01 -15.95
N VAL A 365 21.93 21.72 -15.65
CA VAL A 365 23.19 21.61 -16.39
C VAL A 365 24.06 20.49 -15.83
N ILE A 366 24.01 20.28 -14.50
CA ILE A 366 24.72 19.18 -13.82
C ILE A 366 24.09 17.83 -14.17
N PHE A 367 22.75 17.74 -14.10
CA PHE A 367 21.99 16.54 -14.43
C PHE A 367 21.02 16.84 -15.57
N THR A 368 21.43 16.54 -16.81
CA THR A 368 20.65 16.85 -18.02
C THR A 368 19.31 16.10 -18.10
N ASP A 369 19.19 14.97 -17.38
CA ASP A 369 17.98 14.15 -17.29
C ASP A 369 17.16 14.41 -16.01
N ILE A 370 17.43 15.51 -15.30
CA ILE A 370 16.75 15.83 -14.02
C ILE A 370 15.23 15.99 -14.16
N GLY A 371 14.75 16.37 -15.34
CA GLY A 371 13.33 16.46 -15.66
C GLY A 371 12.59 15.13 -15.57
N ASP A 372 13.30 14.00 -15.56
CA ASP A 372 12.70 12.65 -15.53
C ASP A 372 12.33 12.17 -14.12
N CYS A 373 12.88 12.78 -13.07
CA CYS A 373 12.73 12.35 -11.67
C CYS A 373 11.28 12.23 -11.18
N PHE A 374 10.40 13.11 -11.65
CA PHE A 374 9.00 13.20 -11.22
C PHE A 374 8.00 12.92 -12.36
N LYS A 375 8.40 12.16 -13.39
CA LYS A 375 7.52 11.84 -14.54
C LYS A 375 6.58 10.66 -14.31
N ARG A 376 6.83 9.79 -13.33
CA ARG A 376 5.94 8.64 -13.05
C ARG A 376 4.60 9.15 -12.55
N ARG A 377 3.51 8.44 -12.87
CA ARG A 377 2.19 8.81 -12.31
C ARG A 377 2.26 8.65 -10.80
N VAL A 378 1.75 9.65 -10.10
CA VAL A 378 1.79 9.74 -8.63
C VAL A 378 1.25 8.47 -7.96
N ASN A 379 0.12 7.94 -8.46
CA ASN A 379 -0.50 6.73 -7.90
C ASN A 379 0.38 5.49 -8.05
N ASP A 380 1.19 5.38 -9.10
CA ASP A 380 2.10 4.24 -9.31
C ASP A 380 3.25 4.23 -8.28
N VAL A 381 3.56 5.39 -7.69
CA VAL A 381 4.59 5.58 -6.66
C VAL A 381 3.99 5.47 -5.25
N ILE A 382 2.92 6.21 -4.97
CA ILE A 382 2.36 6.37 -3.62
C ILE A 382 1.58 5.13 -3.16
N THR A 383 0.81 4.52 -4.05
CA THR A 383 -0.06 3.38 -3.74
C THR A 383 0.54 2.11 -4.34
N PRO A 384 0.76 1.06 -3.54
CA PRO A 384 1.10 -0.25 -4.10
C PRO A 384 0.05 -0.67 -5.13
N PRO A 385 0.43 -1.13 -6.34
CA PRO A 385 -0.53 -1.48 -7.40
C PRO A 385 -1.64 -2.40 -6.91
N ILE A 386 -1.28 -3.44 -6.16
CA ILE A 386 -2.23 -4.38 -5.55
C ILE A 386 -3.32 -3.70 -4.68
N TYR A 387 -2.98 -2.66 -3.93
CA TYR A 387 -3.97 -1.91 -3.16
C TYR A 387 -4.83 -1.05 -4.07
N HIS A 388 -4.24 -0.43 -5.10
CA HIS A 388 -4.99 0.27 -6.11
C HIS A 388 -6.03 -0.65 -6.75
N ASP A 389 -5.63 -1.84 -7.19
CA ASP A 389 -6.50 -2.75 -7.93
C ASP A 389 -7.61 -3.38 -7.09
N ILE A 390 -7.38 -3.61 -5.80
CA ILE A 390 -8.38 -4.23 -4.91
C ILE A 390 -9.27 -3.18 -4.23
N PHE A 391 -8.71 -2.05 -3.80
CA PHE A 391 -9.42 -1.09 -2.96
C PHE A 391 -9.83 0.20 -3.68
N PHE A 392 -9.22 0.53 -4.83
CA PHE A 392 -9.40 1.83 -5.49
C PHE A 392 -9.81 1.77 -6.97
N ASN A 393 -9.61 0.65 -7.68
CA ASN A 393 -9.84 0.54 -9.12
C ASN A 393 -11.27 0.05 -9.44
N LYS A 394 -11.94 0.71 -10.41
CA LYS A 394 -13.25 0.33 -10.97
C LYS A 394 -13.15 -0.44 -12.29
N ARG A 395 -11.95 -0.74 -12.80
CA ARG A 395 -11.75 -1.50 -14.05
C ARG A 395 -11.09 -2.86 -13.75
N GLN A 396 -11.51 -3.86 -14.53
CA GLN A 396 -11.07 -5.27 -14.49
C GLN A 396 -9.54 -5.39 -14.33
N SER A 397 -9.13 -5.69 -13.09
CA SER A 397 -7.88 -6.28 -12.59
C SER A 397 -6.54 -6.03 -13.29
N ILE A 398 -5.50 -5.66 -12.53
CA ILE A 398 -4.10 -5.73 -12.99
C ILE A 398 -3.10 -6.12 -11.85
N TYR A 399 -2.32 -7.19 -12.06
CA TYR A 399 -1.08 -7.65 -11.40
C TYR A 399 -0.93 -7.73 -9.86
N PHE A 400 -0.70 -8.94 -9.34
CA PHE A 400 -0.39 -9.21 -7.93
C PHE A 400 1.08 -9.09 -7.52
N THR A 401 2.00 -8.81 -8.44
CA THR A 401 3.39 -8.50 -8.10
C THR A 401 3.85 -7.26 -8.85
N ARG A 402 4.47 -6.35 -8.10
CA ARG A 402 4.80 -5.00 -8.59
C ARG A 402 5.65 -5.04 -9.87
N HIS A 403 6.47 -6.07 -10.08
CA HIS A 403 7.24 -6.28 -11.30
C HIS A 403 7.36 -7.77 -11.65
N ARG A 404 7.32 -8.04 -12.97
CA ARG A 404 7.42 -9.32 -13.69
C ARG A 404 7.76 -10.57 -12.84
N PRO A 405 7.02 -11.69 -12.98
CA PRO A 405 7.59 -12.97 -12.57
C PRO A 405 8.94 -13.14 -13.32
N ASN A 406 9.90 -13.83 -12.69
CA ASN A 406 11.24 -14.09 -13.21
C ASN A 406 11.30 -14.11 -14.75
N GLN A 407 12.38 -13.59 -15.36
CA GLN A 407 12.57 -13.48 -16.82
C GLN A 407 12.37 -14.79 -17.63
N ASN A 408 12.09 -15.91 -16.97
CA ASN A 408 11.69 -17.19 -17.56
C ASN A 408 10.15 -17.41 -17.66
N GLU A 409 9.31 -16.55 -17.08
CA GLU A 409 7.85 -16.60 -17.21
C GLU A 409 7.36 -15.53 -18.21
N THR A 410 7.26 -15.93 -19.48
CA THR A 410 6.91 -15.07 -20.63
C THR A 410 5.42 -14.69 -20.73
N LYS A 411 4.60 -14.95 -19.71
CA LYS A 411 3.18 -14.58 -19.70
C LYS A 411 2.85 -13.70 -18.51
N THR A 412 2.54 -12.44 -18.77
CA THR A 412 1.84 -11.54 -17.87
C THR A 412 0.55 -12.23 -17.39
N ARG A 413 0.51 -12.69 -16.14
CA ARG A 413 -0.71 -13.25 -15.54
C ARG A 413 -1.71 -12.12 -15.30
N ILE A 414 -2.77 -12.10 -16.09
CA ILE A 414 -3.94 -11.24 -15.90
C ILE A 414 -4.88 -12.00 -14.96
N PHE A 415 -5.22 -11.41 -13.81
CA PHE A 415 -6.03 -12.03 -12.76
C PHE A 415 -7.43 -11.44 -12.74
N ASN A 416 -8.41 -12.02 -13.44
CA ASN A 416 -9.76 -11.44 -13.52
C ASN A 416 -10.62 -11.85 -12.31
N ILE A 417 -10.45 -11.18 -11.18
CA ILE A 417 -11.36 -11.29 -10.03
C ILE A 417 -12.66 -10.54 -10.36
N GLY A 418 -13.82 -11.20 -10.27
CA GLY A 418 -15.13 -10.55 -10.34
C GLY A 418 -15.74 -10.36 -11.74
N LYS A 419 -15.93 -11.43 -12.53
CA LYS A 419 -16.61 -11.34 -13.85
C LYS A 419 -18.11 -11.06 -13.75
N TYR A 420 -18.73 -11.32 -12.61
CA TYR A 420 -20.17 -11.17 -12.40
C TYR A 420 -20.67 -9.73 -12.58
N VAL A 421 -19.87 -8.72 -12.19
CA VAL A 421 -20.27 -7.30 -12.22
C VAL A 421 -20.35 -6.73 -13.65
N ALA A 422 -19.66 -7.32 -14.63
CA ALA A 422 -19.69 -6.81 -16.00
C ALA A 422 -21.04 -7.04 -16.72
N LYS A 423 -21.94 -7.87 -16.17
CA LYS A 423 -23.24 -8.21 -16.78
C LYS A 423 -24.46 -7.61 -16.07
N SER A 424 -24.30 -7.14 -14.83
CA SER A 424 -25.39 -6.47 -14.09
C SER A 424 -25.31 -4.96 -14.29
N THR A 425 -26.36 -4.37 -14.87
CA THR A 425 -26.62 -2.94 -15.07
C THR A 425 -26.18 -2.01 -13.92
N PRO A 426 -25.89 -0.73 -14.21
CA PRO A 426 -25.38 0.21 -13.20
C PRO A 426 -26.42 0.39 -12.08
N LEU A 427 -25.94 0.32 -10.84
CA LEU A 427 -26.70 0.71 -9.65
C LEU A 427 -27.14 2.18 -9.80
N ASN A 428 -28.45 2.40 -9.73
CA ASN A 428 -29.09 3.72 -9.60
C ASN A 428 -28.70 4.40 -8.29
#